data_AF-A0A8B7TZ01-F1
#
_entry.id   AF-A0A8B7TZ01-F1
#
_cell.length_a   1.000
_cell.length_b   1.000
_cell.length_c   1.000
_cell.angle_alpha   90.00
_cell.angle_beta   90.00
_cell.angle_gamma   90.00
#
_symmetry.space_group_name_H-M   'P 1'
#
loop_
_entity.id
_entity.type
_entity.pdbx_description
1 polymer ?
#
loop_
_entity_poly.entity_id
_entity_poly.type
_entity_poly.pdbx_seq_one_letter_code
_entity_poly.pdbx_strand_id
1 'polypeptide(L)'
;MLKWEGTAQCRPGSDMKSHLWHGSLPDFWPHLSECHKGGNTEDLPSWDPMAVFTGLQGSFTLVSRAVSQRCFSTTERLSAIQKMTRVRVVDNSALGTTPYHRPPRCIHVYNKNGVGKVGDRILLAIKGQKKKALIVGHRMPGPRMTPRFDSNNVVLIEDNGNPVGTRIKIPIPTSLRQKEGEYSKVLAIAQNFV
;
A
#
# COMPACT_ATOMS: atom_id res chain seq x y z
N MET A 1 -27.86 16.34 65.77
CA MET A 1 -26.89 15.60 66.60
C MET A 1 -26.00 14.82 65.62
N LEU A 2 -25.02 15.46 64.98
CA LEU A 2 -23.56 15.46 65.31
C LEU A 2 -23.07 14.03 65.61
N LYS A 3 -22.24 13.36 64.80
CA LYS A 3 -20.81 13.60 64.44
C LYS A 3 -20.46 12.63 63.30
N TRP A 4 -19.85 13.00 62.16
CA TRP A 4 -18.42 13.30 61.90
C TRP A 4 -17.43 12.34 62.57
N GLU A 5 -16.80 11.48 61.76
CA GLU A 5 -15.34 11.28 61.75
C GLU A 5 -14.90 11.03 60.30
N GLY A 6 -13.96 11.85 59.85
CA GLY A 6 -13.24 11.69 58.60
C GLY A 6 -11.75 11.66 58.86
N THR A 7 -10.98 11.18 57.88
CA THR A 7 -9.55 11.43 57.59
C THR A 7 -9.13 10.41 56.52
N ALA A 8 -8.25 10.66 55.56
CA ALA A 8 -7.34 11.77 55.30
C ALA A 8 -7.06 11.85 53.79
N GLN A 9 -6.68 13.05 53.38
CA GLN A 9 -6.19 13.43 52.05
C GLN A 9 -4.82 12.82 51.74
N CYS A 10 -4.48 12.70 50.46
CA CYS A 10 -3.12 12.88 49.96
C CYS A 10 -3.14 13.55 48.56
N ARG A 11 -2.89 14.87 48.54
CA ARG A 11 -2.10 15.53 47.49
C ARG A 11 -0.82 16.05 48.18
N PRO A 12 0.34 15.97 47.52
CA PRO A 12 0.94 17.16 46.90
C PRO A 12 1.52 16.82 45.49
N GLY A 13 1.71 17.71 44.51
CA GLY A 13 2.67 18.84 44.48
C GLY A 13 4.11 18.32 44.69
N SER A 14 5.16 18.53 43.89
CA SER A 14 5.50 19.45 42.79
C SER A 14 6.93 19.07 42.34
N ASP A 15 7.28 19.38 41.08
CA ASP A 15 8.60 19.71 40.53
C ASP A 15 9.89 19.00 41.00
N MET A 16 10.58 18.36 40.04
CA MET A 16 12.04 18.44 39.96
C MET A 16 12.54 18.37 38.51
N LYS A 17 13.45 19.29 38.21
CA LYS A 17 13.91 19.73 36.90
C LYS A 17 14.97 18.83 36.26
N SER A 18 15.05 18.93 34.93
CA SER A 18 16.26 19.07 34.08
C SER A 18 17.48 18.16 34.29
N HIS A 19 17.73 17.30 33.31
CA HIS A 19 19.05 17.08 32.70
C HIS A 19 18.80 16.79 31.20
N LEU A 20 18.87 17.79 30.32
CA LEU A 20 20.06 18.11 29.52
C LEU A 20 20.77 16.86 28.97
N TRP A 21 20.40 16.46 27.76
CA TRP A 21 21.30 15.81 26.81
C TRP A 21 21.30 16.64 25.52
N HIS A 22 22.27 17.55 25.46
CA HIS A 22 22.84 18.01 24.20
C HIS A 22 23.73 16.89 23.65
N GLY A 23 23.51 16.51 22.40
CA GLY A 23 24.35 15.54 21.70
C GLY A 23 24.27 15.83 20.21
N SER A 24 25.16 16.70 19.77
CA SER A 24 25.35 17.16 18.39
C SER A 24 25.73 16.03 17.43
N LEU A 25 25.39 16.27 16.16
CA LEU A 25 25.82 15.59 14.94
C LEU A 25 27.33 15.25 14.91
N PRO A 26 27.71 14.32 14.04
CA PRO A 26 28.53 14.79 12.93
C PRO A 26 27.96 14.44 11.55
N ASP A 27 28.05 15.47 10.72
CA ASP A 27 27.90 15.48 9.28
C ASP A 27 28.88 14.53 8.60
N PHE A 28 28.41 13.78 7.59
CA PHE A 28 29.29 13.24 6.58
C PHE A 28 28.60 13.25 5.21
N TRP A 29 28.71 14.41 4.56
CA TRP A 29 28.65 14.52 3.11
C TRP A 29 29.99 14.04 2.53
N PRO A 30 29.98 13.53 1.30
CA PRO A 30 30.97 14.02 0.36
C PRO A 30 30.29 14.60 -0.88
N HIS A 31 30.63 15.84 -1.17
CA HIS A 31 30.43 16.52 -2.44
C HIS A 31 31.82 16.80 -3.02
N LEU A 32 32.11 16.20 -4.18
CA LEU A 32 33.13 16.57 -5.16
C LEU A 32 33.01 15.53 -6.28
N SER A 33 33.07 15.81 -7.58
CA SER A 33 33.26 17.02 -8.35
C SER A 33 32.77 16.73 -9.76
N GLU A 34 32.28 17.78 -10.39
CA GLU A 34 32.03 17.91 -11.82
C GLU A 34 33.36 17.83 -12.60
N CYS A 35 33.40 17.08 -13.70
CA CYS A 35 34.46 17.17 -14.72
C CYS A 35 33.82 17.15 -16.11
N HIS A 36 33.93 18.28 -16.81
CA HIS A 36 33.52 18.46 -18.20
C HIS A 36 34.77 18.54 -19.10
N LYS A 37 34.63 17.98 -20.31
CA LYS A 37 35.41 18.16 -21.55
C LYS A 37 36.82 17.56 -21.69
N GLY A 38 36.96 16.78 -22.77
CA GLY A 38 38.00 17.01 -23.80
C GLY A 38 38.86 15.79 -24.16
N GLY A 39 38.98 15.50 -25.46
CA GLY A 39 40.16 14.83 -26.02
C GLY A 39 39.90 13.69 -26.99
N ASN A 40 40.11 13.97 -28.29
CA ASN A 40 40.26 13.01 -29.37
C ASN A 40 41.61 12.26 -29.26
N THR A 41 41.64 10.99 -29.65
CA THR A 41 42.71 10.26 -30.38
C THR A 41 42.21 8.82 -30.53
N GLU A 42 41.80 8.39 -31.73
CA GLU A 42 42.68 7.66 -32.67
C GLU A 42 43.19 6.36 -32.04
N ASP A 43 42.54 5.24 -32.34
CA ASP A 43 43.17 3.91 -32.36
C ASP A 43 42.33 2.99 -33.28
N LEU A 44 42.69 3.02 -34.57
CA LEU A 44 42.42 1.94 -35.51
C LEU A 44 43.25 0.72 -35.11
N PRO A 45 42.78 -0.49 -35.40
CA PRO A 45 43.61 -1.27 -36.30
C PRO A 45 42.85 -1.85 -37.49
N SER A 46 43.54 -1.71 -38.60
CA SER A 46 43.35 -2.23 -39.95
C SER A 46 43.26 -3.75 -40.04
N TRP A 47 42.36 -4.26 -40.89
CA TRP A 47 42.69 -4.90 -42.18
C TRP A 47 41.40 -5.32 -42.91
N ASP A 48 41.22 -4.77 -44.12
CA ASP A 48 40.35 -5.26 -45.21
C ASP A 48 40.90 -6.60 -45.79
N PRO A 49 40.31 -7.26 -46.83
CA PRO A 49 39.00 -7.12 -47.48
C PRO A 49 38.24 -8.46 -47.74
N MET A 50 36.97 -8.33 -48.14
CA MET A 50 36.22 -9.15 -49.11
C MET A 50 36.22 -10.68 -49.00
N ALA A 51 35.06 -11.23 -48.62
CA ALA A 51 34.59 -12.50 -49.15
C ALA A 51 33.14 -12.35 -49.62
N VAL A 52 33.00 -12.26 -50.94
CA VAL A 52 31.77 -12.48 -51.69
C VAL A 52 31.29 -13.90 -51.40
N PHE A 53 30.07 -14.06 -50.91
CA PHE A 53 29.27 -15.25 -51.18
C PHE A 53 27.83 -14.83 -51.49
N THR A 54 27.55 -14.92 -52.78
CA THR A 54 26.22 -14.97 -53.39
C THR A 54 25.44 -16.17 -52.85
N GLY A 55 24.20 -15.96 -52.40
CA GLY A 55 23.34 -17.06 -51.96
C GLY A 55 21.95 -16.64 -51.50
N LEU A 56 21.07 -16.41 -52.48
CA LEU A 56 19.68 -16.88 -52.54
C LEU A 56 18.76 -16.76 -51.29
N GLN A 57 17.67 -16.00 -51.48
CA GLN A 57 16.32 -16.17 -50.93
C GLN A 57 16.12 -16.18 -49.40
N GLY A 58 15.39 -15.16 -48.92
CA GLY A 58 14.67 -15.25 -47.66
C GLY A 58 14.29 -13.91 -47.06
N SER A 59 13.35 -13.20 -47.69
CA SER A 59 12.66 -12.09 -47.04
C SER A 59 11.76 -12.64 -45.92
N PHE A 60 12.34 -12.95 -44.77
CA PHE A 60 11.59 -13.07 -43.53
C PHE A 60 11.94 -11.85 -42.69
N THR A 61 11.14 -10.79 -42.85
CA THR A 61 11.05 -9.73 -41.87
C THR A 61 10.60 -10.35 -40.55
N LEU A 62 11.56 -10.72 -39.69
CA LEU A 62 11.29 -11.02 -38.31
C LEU A 62 10.93 -9.69 -37.66
N VAL A 63 9.65 -9.35 -37.66
CA VAL A 63 9.10 -8.32 -36.79
C VAL A 63 9.35 -8.82 -35.37
N SER A 64 10.48 -8.40 -34.80
CA SER A 64 10.69 -8.44 -33.36
C SER A 64 9.56 -7.64 -32.74
N ARG A 65 8.49 -8.33 -32.35
CA ARG A 65 7.56 -7.83 -31.34
C ARG A 65 8.37 -7.75 -30.05
N ALA A 66 9.15 -6.69 -29.92
CA ALA A 66 9.48 -6.12 -28.63
C ALA A 66 8.14 -5.67 -28.04
N VAL A 67 7.35 -6.64 -27.57
CA VAL A 67 6.31 -6.39 -26.60
C VAL A 67 7.10 -5.81 -25.45
N SER A 68 7.08 -4.48 -25.36
CA SER A 68 7.52 -3.78 -24.18
C SER A 68 6.71 -4.40 -23.05
N GLN A 69 7.35 -5.35 -22.36
CA GLN A 69 6.82 -6.04 -21.21
C GLN A 69 6.79 -4.97 -20.13
N ARG A 70 5.81 -4.07 -20.20
CA ARG A 70 5.33 -3.37 -19.03
C ARG A 70 5.10 -4.47 -18.02
N CYS A 71 5.82 -4.45 -16.90
CA CYS A 71 5.86 -5.53 -15.92
C CYS A 71 4.47 -5.72 -15.29
N PHE A 72 3.56 -6.36 -16.03
CA PHE A 72 2.27 -6.80 -15.56
C PHE A 72 2.55 -8.01 -14.66
N SER A 73 2.43 -7.82 -13.35
CA SER A 73 2.46 -8.93 -12.42
C SER A 73 1.20 -9.78 -12.66
N THR A 74 1.36 -10.89 -13.38
CA THR A 74 0.28 -11.84 -13.75
C THR A 74 -0.04 -12.86 -12.67
N THR A 75 0.68 -12.84 -11.54
CA THR A 75 0.44 -13.79 -10.44
C THR A 75 -1.04 -13.75 -10.04
N GLU A 76 -1.60 -14.88 -9.60
CA GLU A 76 -2.94 -14.90 -9.02
C GLU A 76 -3.02 -14.01 -7.76
N ARG A 77 -4.20 -13.45 -7.49
CA ARG A 77 -4.42 -12.78 -6.19
C ARG A 77 -4.65 -13.84 -5.13
N LEU A 78 -3.85 -13.79 -4.06
CA LEU A 78 -4.06 -14.63 -2.88
C LEU A 78 -5.51 -14.48 -2.38
N SER A 79 -6.11 -15.60 -1.99
CA SER A 79 -7.51 -15.65 -1.57
C SER A 79 -7.73 -14.93 -0.23
N ALA A 80 -6.80 -15.14 0.72
CA ALA A 80 -6.78 -14.47 2.01
C ALA A 80 -5.97 -13.18 1.94
N ILE A 81 -6.37 -12.17 2.73
CA ILE A 81 -5.64 -10.89 2.82
C ILE A 81 -4.56 -11.03 3.88
N GLN A 82 -3.31 -10.86 3.45
CA GLN A 82 -2.11 -10.93 4.30
C GLN A 82 -1.05 -9.97 3.75
N LYS A 83 0.17 -9.99 4.32
CA LYS A 83 1.29 -9.19 3.81
C LYS A 83 1.53 -9.48 2.32
N MET A 84 1.89 -8.43 1.57
CA MET A 84 2.16 -8.45 0.12
C MET A 84 0.96 -8.78 -0.79
N THR A 85 -0.25 -8.91 -0.24
CA THR A 85 -1.45 -9.15 -1.05
C THR A 85 -1.86 -7.93 -1.85
N ARG A 86 -2.23 -8.16 -3.13
CA ARG A 86 -2.79 -7.13 -4.00
C ARG A 86 -4.28 -6.99 -3.75
N VAL A 87 -4.70 -5.79 -3.42
CA VAL A 87 -6.12 -5.48 -3.13
C VAL A 87 -6.71 -4.57 -4.19
N ARG A 88 -8.04 -4.47 -4.22
CA ARG A 88 -8.77 -3.51 -5.05
C ARG A 88 -9.37 -2.48 -4.11
N VAL A 89 -8.97 -1.23 -4.28
CA VAL A 89 -9.60 -0.11 -3.58
C VAL A 89 -10.94 0.19 -4.26
N VAL A 90 -12.01 0.31 -3.48
CA VAL A 90 -13.37 0.39 -4.01
C VAL A 90 -14.12 1.67 -3.61
N ASP A 91 -13.39 2.61 -3.05
CA ASP A 91 -13.84 3.98 -2.85
C ASP A 91 -13.57 4.84 -4.09
N ASN A 92 -14.23 6.00 -4.12
CA ASN A 92 -13.99 7.06 -5.11
C ASN A 92 -12.87 8.04 -4.70
N SER A 93 -12.02 7.68 -3.73
CA SER A 93 -10.94 8.56 -3.28
C SER A 93 -9.99 8.88 -4.43
N ALA A 94 -9.36 10.06 -4.41
CA ALA A 94 -8.34 10.42 -5.40
C ALA A 94 -7.16 9.44 -5.40
N LEU A 95 -6.85 8.82 -4.26
CA LEU A 95 -5.77 7.84 -4.13
C LEU A 95 -6.11 6.49 -4.79
N GLY A 96 -7.35 6.00 -4.63
CA GLY A 96 -7.82 4.76 -5.27
C GLY A 96 -8.20 4.92 -6.74
N THR A 97 -8.73 6.11 -7.09
CA THR A 97 -9.03 6.67 -8.41
C THR A 97 -7.99 6.40 -9.50
N THR A 98 -6.86 7.02 -9.23
CA THR A 98 -5.81 7.34 -10.17
C THR A 98 -4.91 6.13 -10.45
N PRO A 99 -4.56 5.88 -11.72
CA PRO A 99 -3.65 4.80 -12.06
C PRO A 99 -2.25 5.04 -11.49
N TYR A 100 -1.56 3.96 -11.15
CA TYR A 100 -0.16 3.98 -10.71
C TYR A 100 0.56 2.73 -11.21
N HIS A 101 1.87 2.84 -11.41
CA HIS A 101 2.68 1.76 -11.98
C HIS A 101 2.75 0.50 -11.08
N ARG A 102 2.54 0.65 -9.77
CA ARG A 102 2.46 -0.46 -8.80
C ARG A 102 1.03 -0.59 -8.25
N PRO A 103 0.45 -1.80 -8.21
CA PRO A 103 -0.85 -2.01 -7.60
C PRO A 103 -0.77 -1.85 -6.08
N PRO A 104 -1.87 -1.49 -5.40
CA PRO A 104 -1.88 -1.34 -3.96
C PRO A 104 -1.66 -2.69 -3.26
N ARG A 105 -0.75 -2.70 -2.27
CA ARG A 105 -0.38 -3.90 -1.53
C ARG A 105 -0.54 -3.71 -0.03
N CYS A 106 -1.02 -4.75 0.65
CA CYS A 106 -1.09 -4.80 2.11
C CYS A 106 0.31 -4.99 2.70
N ILE A 107 0.70 -4.12 3.64
CA ILE A 107 1.98 -4.19 4.36
C ILE A 107 1.80 -4.89 5.71
N HIS A 108 0.71 -4.56 6.42
CA HIS A 108 0.46 -5.04 7.77
C HIS A 108 -1.03 -5.28 7.99
N VAL A 109 -1.36 -6.36 8.68
CA VAL A 109 -2.72 -6.65 9.14
C VAL A 109 -2.73 -6.41 10.64
N TYR A 110 -3.67 -5.61 11.13
CA TYR A 110 -3.83 -5.35 12.56
C TYR A 110 -4.53 -6.52 13.26
N ASN A 111 -3.94 -7.71 13.15
CA ASN A 111 -4.41 -8.95 13.77
C ASN A 111 -3.18 -9.75 14.21
N LYS A 112 -3.30 -10.49 15.32
CA LYS A 112 -2.24 -11.36 15.84
C LYS A 112 -1.92 -12.51 14.86
N ASN A 113 -2.93 -13.00 14.15
CA ASN A 113 -2.81 -14.17 13.26
C ASN A 113 -2.15 -13.82 11.91
N GLY A 114 -1.97 -12.54 11.57
CA GLY A 114 -1.41 -12.10 10.29
C GLY A 114 -2.32 -12.30 9.05
N VAL A 115 -3.51 -12.88 9.24
CA VAL A 115 -4.54 -13.06 8.20
C VAL A 115 -5.72 -12.15 8.49
N GLY A 116 -6.10 -11.33 7.51
CA GLY A 116 -7.19 -10.36 7.58
C GLY A 116 -8.50 -10.92 7.06
N LYS A 117 -9.56 -10.73 7.85
CA LYS A 117 -10.95 -11.07 7.52
C LYS A 117 -11.76 -9.79 7.25
N VAL A 118 -13.01 -9.96 6.82
CA VAL A 118 -13.95 -8.83 6.67
C VAL A 118 -14.08 -8.07 8.00
N GLY A 119 -13.94 -6.76 7.95
CA GLY A 119 -14.03 -5.86 9.10
C GLY A 119 -12.73 -5.70 9.89
N ASP A 120 -11.62 -6.25 9.41
CA ASP A 120 -10.30 -6.00 9.99
C ASP A 120 -9.64 -4.80 9.32
N ARG A 121 -8.81 -4.10 10.10
CA ARG A 121 -7.98 -2.99 9.60
C ARG A 121 -6.68 -3.54 9.03
N ILE A 122 -6.22 -2.91 7.96
CA ILE A 122 -4.91 -3.18 7.34
C ILE A 122 -4.18 -1.89 7.02
N LEU A 123 -2.86 -1.97 6.94
CA LEU A 123 -2.00 -0.92 6.43
C LEU A 123 -1.70 -1.20 4.95
N LEU A 124 -2.02 -0.23 4.10
CA LEU A 124 -1.93 -0.33 2.65
C LEU A 124 -0.85 0.62 2.12
N ALA A 125 -0.01 0.12 1.21
CA ALA A 125 0.82 0.94 0.35
C ALA A 125 0.04 1.28 -0.93
N ILE A 126 -0.25 2.56 -1.15
CA ILE A 126 -0.87 3.07 -2.36
C ILE A 126 -0.12 4.31 -2.84
N LYS A 127 0.30 4.34 -4.12
CA LYS A 127 1.03 5.47 -4.73
C LYS A 127 2.27 5.92 -3.94
N GLY A 128 2.98 4.98 -3.31
CA GLY A 128 4.14 5.28 -2.46
C GLY A 128 3.80 5.83 -1.07
N GLN A 129 2.51 5.96 -0.73
CA GLN A 129 2.05 6.42 0.58
C GLN A 129 1.52 5.25 1.42
N LYS A 130 1.65 5.37 2.74
CA LYS A 130 1.00 4.48 3.72
C LYS A 130 -0.36 5.04 4.10
N LYS A 131 -1.41 4.23 3.97
CA LYS A 131 -2.77 4.57 4.41
C LYS A 131 -3.41 3.36 5.09
N LYS A 132 -4.28 3.59 6.07
CA LYS A 132 -5.08 2.51 6.64
C LYS A 132 -6.22 2.18 5.70
N ALA A 133 -6.68 0.93 5.75
CA ALA A 133 -7.82 0.47 4.99
C ALA A 133 -8.63 -0.54 5.80
N LEU A 134 -9.93 -0.59 5.53
CA LEU A 134 -10.87 -1.58 6.04
C LEU A 134 -11.09 -2.66 4.99
N ILE A 135 -11.03 -3.92 5.40
CA ILE A 135 -11.41 -5.03 4.52
C ILE A 135 -12.94 -5.12 4.46
N VAL A 136 -13.49 -4.97 3.25
CA VAL A 136 -14.93 -5.07 3.01
C VAL A 136 -15.31 -6.43 2.42
N GLY A 137 -14.42 -7.03 1.63
CA GLY A 137 -14.66 -8.34 1.03
C GLY A 137 -13.37 -9.04 0.67
N HIS A 138 -13.38 -10.37 0.70
CA HIS A 138 -12.24 -11.19 0.31
C HIS A 138 -12.68 -12.42 -0.48
N ARG A 139 -11.73 -13.01 -1.22
CA ARG A 139 -11.97 -14.20 -2.07
C ARG A 139 -11.96 -15.52 -1.30
N MET A 140 -11.32 -15.55 -0.13
CA MET A 140 -11.32 -16.70 0.76
C MET A 140 -12.76 -17.07 1.17
N PRO A 141 -13.17 -18.35 1.08
CA PRO A 141 -14.47 -18.77 1.56
C PRO A 141 -14.56 -18.55 3.07
N GLY A 142 -15.63 -17.87 3.50
CA GLY A 142 -15.89 -17.55 4.89
C GLY A 142 -16.80 -18.58 5.57
N PRO A 143 -17.33 -18.22 6.76
CA PRO A 143 -18.38 -18.97 7.43
C PRO A 143 -19.63 -19.13 6.54
N ARG A 144 -20.49 -20.10 6.88
CA ARG A 144 -21.80 -20.24 6.24
C ARG A 144 -22.59 -18.93 6.40
N MET A 145 -23.44 -18.62 5.41
CA MET A 145 -24.25 -17.40 5.37
C MET A 145 -23.45 -16.08 5.27
N THR A 146 -22.19 -16.14 4.84
CA THR A 146 -21.42 -14.92 4.51
C THR A 146 -21.15 -14.82 3.00
N PRO A 147 -21.24 -13.63 2.40
CA PRO A 147 -20.99 -13.49 0.98
C PRO A 147 -19.51 -13.67 0.66
N ARG A 148 -19.25 -14.37 -0.45
CA ARG A 148 -17.91 -14.52 -1.03
C ARG A 148 -17.79 -13.59 -2.23
N PHE A 149 -16.73 -12.79 -2.26
CA PHE A 149 -16.45 -11.89 -3.38
C PHE A 149 -15.36 -12.49 -4.28
N ASP A 150 -15.37 -12.16 -5.57
CA ASP A 150 -14.32 -12.61 -6.49
C ASP A 150 -13.01 -11.84 -6.29
N SER A 151 -13.11 -10.57 -5.87
CA SER A 151 -11.96 -9.70 -5.62
C SER A 151 -11.80 -9.33 -4.15
N ASN A 152 -10.54 -9.15 -3.73
CA ASN A 152 -10.21 -8.61 -2.41
C ASN A 152 -10.48 -7.10 -2.41
N ASN A 153 -11.55 -6.70 -1.74
CA ASN A 153 -12.12 -5.37 -1.76
C ASN A 153 -11.81 -4.63 -0.46
N VAL A 154 -11.27 -3.43 -0.57
CA VAL A 154 -10.91 -2.59 0.57
C VAL A 154 -11.38 -1.15 0.39
N VAL A 155 -11.65 -0.49 1.50
CA VAL A 155 -11.99 0.94 1.56
C VAL A 155 -10.93 1.66 2.38
N LEU A 156 -10.44 2.80 1.91
CA LEU A 156 -9.44 3.57 2.63
C LEU A 156 -10.07 4.27 3.83
N ILE A 157 -9.37 4.17 4.97
CA ILE A 157 -9.75 4.82 6.21
C ILE A 157 -8.60 5.64 6.75
N GLU A 158 -8.93 6.71 7.46
CA GLU A 158 -7.98 7.48 8.25
C GLU A 158 -7.69 6.79 9.59
N ASP A 159 -6.73 7.33 10.32
CA ASP A 159 -6.40 6.85 11.66
C ASP A 159 -7.57 7.01 12.64
N ASN A 160 -8.44 7.99 12.38
CA ASN A 160 -9.63 8.32 13.16
C ASN A 160 -10.85 7.41 12.84
N GLY A 161 -10.72 6.47 11.90
CA GLY A 161 -11.83 5.62 11.44
C GLY A 161 -12.77 6.28 10.41
N ASN A 162 -12.50 7.52 10.01
CA ASN A 162 -13.24 8.17 8.93
C ASN A 162 -12.89 7.55 7.58
N PRO A 163 -13.85 7.31 6.68
CA PRO A 163 -13.57 6.93 5.30
C PRO A 163 -12.90 8.08 4.56
N VAL A 164 -11.89 7.78 3.74
CA VAL A 164 -11.22 8.79 2.88
C VAL A 164 -12.06 9.12 1.65
N GLY A 165 -12.85 8.16 1.18
CA GLY A 165 -13.76 8.34 0.04
C GLY A 165 -15.19 8.71 0.48
N THR A 166 -15.91 9.36 -0.42
CA THR A 166 -17.29 9.82 -0.21
C THR A 166 -18.33 8.79 -0.67
N ARG A 167 -17.97 7.86 -1.56
CA ARG A 167 -18.88 6.86 -2.13
C ARG A 167 -18.20 5.52 -2.33
N ILE A 168 -18.87 4.44 -1.92
CA ILE A 168 -18.43 3.06 -2.14
C ILE A 168 -19.22 2.47 -3.30
N LYS A 169 -18.53 1.94 -4.32
CA LYS A 169 -19.15 1.52 -5.59
C LYS A 169 -19.72 0.10 -5.57
N ILE A 170 -19.28 -0.75 -4.65
CA ILE A 170 -19.66 -2.17 -4.57
C ILE A 170 -20.61 -2.43 -3.39
N PRO A 171 -21.34 -3.55 -3.41
CA PRO A 171 -22.07 -3.99 -2.23
C PRO A 171 -21.14 -4.31 -1.05
N ILE A 172 -21.62 -4.01 0.15
CA ILE A 172 -20.95 -4.27 1.43
C ILE A 172 -21.67 -5.40 2.17
N PRO A 173 -20.95 -6.36 2.78
CA PRO A 173 -21.59 -7.41 3.56
C PRO A 173 -22.28 -6.85 4.81
N THR A 174 -23.50 -7.32 5.08
CA THR A 174 -24.28 -6.98 6.29
C THR A 174 -23.57 -7.34 7.60
N SER A 175 -22.64 -8.29 7.58
CA SER A 175 -21.81 -8.66 8.74
C SER A 175 -21.02 -7.48 9.32
N LEU A 176 -20.73 -6.45 8.53
CA LEU A 176 -20.03 -5.25 9.01
C LEU A 176 -20.89 -4.37 9.92
N ARG A 177 -22.21 -4.52 9.91
CA ARG A 177 -23.13 -3.78 10.80
C ARG A 177 -22.95 -4.13 12.27
N GLN A 178 -22.47 -5.34 12.56
CA GLN A 178 -22.15 -5.75 13.95
C GLN A 178 -21.03 -4.88 14.57
N LYS A 179 -20.24 -4.20 13.73
CA LYS A 179 -19.14 -3.30 14.14
C LYS A 179 -19.51 -1.81 13.96
N GLU A 180 -20.81 -1.48 14.04
CA GLU A 180 -21.34 -0.14 13.77
C GLU A 180 -20.68 0.98 14.59
N GLY A 181 -20.14 0.71 15.79
CA GLY A 181 -19.47 1.74 16.59
C GLY A 181 -18.21 2.32 15.94
N GLU A 182 -17.34 1.49 15.37
CA GLU A 182 -16.04 1.96 14.83
C GLU A 182 -16.14 2.47 13.38
N TYR A 183 -17.11 1.96 12.62
CA TYR A 183 -17.20 2.19 11.17
C TYR A 183 -18.55 2.78 10.75
N SER A 184 -19.26 3.46 11.66
CA SER A 184 -20.60 4.01 11.37
C SER A 184 -20.58 4.91 10.13
N LYS A 185 -19.55 5.75 10.00
CA LYS A 185 -19.38 6.65 8.83
C LYS A 185 -19.15 5.89 7.53
N VAL A 186 -18.47 4.76 7.56
CA VAL A 186 -18.25 3.91 6.39
C VAL A 186 -19.57 3.26 5.95
N LEU A 187 -20.34 2.76 6.91
CA LEU A 187 -21.64 2.14 6.67
C LEU A 187 -22.68 3.15 6.17
N ALA A 188 -22.64 4.39 6.66
CA ALA A 188 -23.53 5.46 6.21
C ALA A 188 -23.33 5.85 4.74
N ILE A 189 -22.13 5.66 4.20
CA ILE A 189 -21.79 5.94 2.79
C ILE A 189 -22.14 4.78 1.85
N ALA A 190 -22.31 3.58 2.40
CA ALA A 190 -22.57 2.38 1.62
C ALA A 190 -23.98 2.40 1.03
N GLN A 191 -24.08 2.11 -0.28
CA GLN A 191 -25.37 2.15 -0.99
C GLN A 191 -26.07 0.80 -0.99
N ASN A 192 -25.33 -0.28 -1.27
CA ASN A 192 -25.86 -1.62 -1.44
C ASN A 192 -25.31 -2.56 -0.37
N PHE A 193 -26.14 -3.45 0.13
CA PHE A 193 -25.78 -4.46 1.13
C PHE A 193 -26.12 -5.87 0.64
N VAL A 194 -25.29 -6.85 1.03
CA VAL A 194 -25.45 -8.29 0.71
C VAL A 194 -25.27 -9.12 1.98
#